data_AF-A0A849RZ15-F1
#
_entry.id   AF-A0A849RZ15-F1
#
_cell.length_a   1.000
_cell.length_b   1.000
_cell.length_c   1.000
_cell.angle_alpha   90.00
_cell.angle_beta   90.00
_cell.angle_gamma   90.00
#
_symmetry.space_group_name_H-M   'P 1'
#
loop_
_entity.id
_entity.type
_entity.pdbx_description
1 polymer ?
#
loop_
_entity_poly.entity_id
_entity_poly.type
_entity_poly.pdbx_seq_one_letter_code
_entity_poly.pdbx_strand_id
1 'polypeptide(L)'
;MPIDTYAAQVQSIENLTHDVRRLDLRLIEPESINFKPGQFVSFEMPDPQSGRLLTRAYSIASQPSRSGVITLLFNLVSGGPGSGFLFHLKEGEKTQFKGPAGHFYLR
;
A
#
# COMPACT_ATOMS: atom_id res chain seq x y z
N MET A 1 -10.07 -10.83 11.19
CA MET A 1 -9.47 -11.43 9.98
C MET A 1 -7.99 -11.63 10.28
N PRO A 2 -7.38 -12.74 9.85
CA PRO A 2 -5.92 -12.89 9.94
C PRO A 2 -5.23 -11.77 9.15
N ILE A 3 -4.10 -11.29 9.65
CA ILE A 3 -3.23 -10.36 8.91
C ILE A 3 -2.31 -11.22 8.06
N ASP A 4 -2.56 -11.23 6.75
CA ASP A 4 -1.74 -11.96 5.81
C ASP A 4 -0.68 -11.06 5.20
N THR A 5 0.40 -11.67 4.71
CA THR A 5 1.45 -10.99 3.96
C THR A 5 1.20 -11.19 2.47
N TYR A 6 1.17 -10.08 1.71
CA TYR A 6 0.91 -10.07 0.27
C TYR A 6 2.15 -9.64 -0.49
N ALA A 7 2.59 -10.45 -1.44
CA ALA A 7 3.48 -10.05 -2.52
C ALA A 7 2.64 -9.40 -3.64
N ALA A 8 3.06 -8.24 -4.11
CA ALA A 8 2.38 -7.50 -5.16
C ALA A 8 3.36 -6.91 -6.16
N GLN A 9 2.86 -6.55 -7.33
CA GLN A 9 3.58 -5.86 -8.38
C GLN A 9 2.90 -4.53 -8.68
N VAL A 10 3.70 -3.49 -8.88
CA VAL A 10 3.19 -2.20 -9.33
C VAL A 10 2.62 -2.36 -10.74
N GLN A 11 1.29 -2.23 -10.83
CA GLN A 11 0.58 -2.35 -12.10
C GLN A 11 0.56 -1.03 -12.86
N SER A 12 0.33 0.07 -12.16
CA SER A 12 0.33 1.41 -12.74
C SER A 12 0.64 2.48 -11.70
N ILE A 13 1.20 3.60 -12.18
CA ILE A 13 1.48 4.79 -11.39
C ILE A 13 0.84 6.01 -12.06
N GLU A 14 0.12 6.82 -11.28
CA GLU A 14 -0.43 8.08 -11.74
C GLU A 14 -0.11 9.19 -10.72
N ASN A 15 0.58 10.25 -11.15
CA ASN A 15 0.80 11.44 -10.32
C ASN A 15 -0.43 12.34 -10.46
N LEU A 16 -1.22 12.45 -9.39
CA LEU A 16 -2.45 13.25 -9.37
C LEU A 16 -2.14 14.73 -9.13
N THR A 17 -1.09 15.02 -8.36
CA THR A 17 -0.53 16.35 -8.16
C THR A 17 1.00 16.27 -8.13
N HIS A 18 1.66 17.38 -7.78
CA HIS A 18 3.11 17.42 -7.59
C HIS A 18 3.60 16.51 -6.43
N ASP A 19 2.73 16.19 -5.48
CA ASP A 19 3.04 15.42 -4.28
C ASP A 19 2.07 14.27 -4.00
N VAL A 20 0.91 14.17 -4.66
CA VAL A 20 -0.04 13.08 -4.49
C VAL A 20 0.08 12.08 -5.63
N ARG A 21 0.22 10.80 -5.26
CA ARG A 21 0.34 9.69 -6.20
C ARG A 21 -0.73 8.64 -5.95
N ARG A 22 -1.25 8.10 -7.05
CA ARG A 22 -1.98 6.85 -7.11
C ARG A 22 -1.05 5.72 -7.51
N LEU A 23 -1.14 4.63 -6.76
CA LEU A 23 -0.38 3.41 -6.98
C LEU A 23 -1.35 2.23 -7.01
N ASP A 24 -1.49 1.58 -8.15
CA ASP A 24 -2.25 0.33 -8.27
C ASP A 24 -1.28 -0.85 -8.12
N LEU A 25 -1.56 -1.73 -7.16
CA LEU A 25 -0.76 -2.90 -6.84
C LEU A 25 -1.54 -4.17 -7.19
N ARG A 26 -1.07 -4.88 -8.22
CA ARG A 26 -1.60 -6.19 -8.59
C ARG A 26 -1.06 -7.25 -7.63
N LEU A 27 -1.96 -8.03 -7.03
CA LEU A 27 -1.58 -9.07 -6.10
C LEU A 27 -0.99 -10.28 -6.84
N ILE A 28 0.12 -10.79 -6.34
CA ILE A 28 0.79 -12.00 -6.84
C ILE A 28 0.50 -13.17 -5.90
N GLU A 29 0.71 -12.99 -4.60
CA GLU A 29 0.51 -14.05 -3.61
C GLU A 29 0.22 -13.45 -2.23
N PRO A 30 -0.95 -13.73 -1.63
CA PRO A 30 -2.15 -14.30 -2.24
C PRO A 30 -2.67 -13.45 -3.42
N GLU A 31 -3.32 -14.07 -4.41
CA GLU A 31 -3.83 -13.37 -5.61
C GLU A 31 -5.08 -12.52 -5.37
N SER A 32 -5.69 -12.61 -4.19
CA SER A 32 -6.90 -11.84 -3.85
C SER A 32 -6.91 -11.42 -2.38
N ILE A 33 -7.45 -10.24 -2.11
CA ILE A 33 -7.64 -9.69 -0.75
C ILE A 33 -9.12 -9.39 -0.49
N ASN A 34 -9.60 -9.78 0.68
CA ASN A 34 -10.95 -9.46 1.15
C ASN A 34 -10.87 -8.42 2.27
N PHE A 35 -11.43 -7.22 2.05
CA PHE A 35 -11.42 -6.13 3.02
C PHE A 35 -12.75 -5.39 3.05
N LYS A 36 -12.98 -4.62 4.11
CA LYS A 36 -14.10 -3.68 4.23
C LYS A 36 -13.64 -2.26 3.85
N PRO A 37 -14.47 -1.44 3.15
CA PRO A 37 -14.13 -0.05 2.87
C PRO A 37 -13.75 0.70 4.15
N GLY A 38 -12.62 1.42 4.10
CA GLY A 38 -12.03 2.13 5.23
C GLY A 38 -10.94 1.35 6.01
N GLN A 39 -10.64 0.12 5.60
CA GLN A 39 -9.45 -0.60 6.07
C GLN A 39 -8.15 -0.18 5.34
N PHE A 40 -7.01 -0.55 5.91
CA PHE A 40 -5.68 -0.19 5.43
C PHE A 40 -4.75 -1.41 5.31
N VAL A 41 -3.64 -1.23 4.61
CA VAL A 41 -2.50 -2.15 4.56
C VAL A 41 -1.24 -1.48 5.12
N SER A 42 -0.26 -2.27 5.53
CA SER A 42 0.97 -1.78 6.14
C SER A 42 2.19 -2.28 5.38
N PHE A 43 3.14 -1.38 5.12
CA PHE A 43 4.43 -1.71 4.51
C PHE A 43 5.52 -1.66 5.57
N GLU A 44 6.49 -2.57 5.45
CA GLU A 44 7.71 -2.57 6.26
C GLU A 44 8.89 -2.14 5.40
N MET A 45 9.70 -1.22 5.93
CA MET A 45 10.90 -0.70 5.25
C MET A 45 11.96 -0.30 6.28
N PRO A 46 13.24 -0.33 5.90
CA PRO A 46 14.30 0.20 6.77
C PRO A 46 14.15 1.71 6.92
N ASP A 47 14.30 2.20 8.15
CA ASP A 47 14.48 3.61 8.45
C ASP A 47 15.83 4.10 7.86
N PRO A 48 15.85 5.15 7.02
CA PRO A 48 17.08 5.62 6.39
C PRO A 48 18.16 6.11 7.37
N GLN A 49 17.79 6.51 8.59
CA GLN A 49 18.75 7.05 9.57
C GLN A 49 19.28 5.99 10.53
N SER A 50 18.42 5.09 10.98
CA SER A 50 18.71 4.11 12.03
C SER A 50 18.84 2.67 11.52
N GLY A 51 18.41 2.39 10.28
CA GLY A 51 18.39 1.04 9.70
C GLY A 51 17.34 0.10 10.32
N ARG A 52 16.59 0.54 11.34
CA ARG A 52 15.55 -0.26 11.98
C ARG A 52 14.32 -0.37 11.09
N LEU A 53 13.61 -1.51 11.13
CA LEU A 53 12.37 -1.65 10.38
C LEU A 53 11.27 -0.73 10.93
N LEU A 54 10.68 0.06 10.03
CA LEU A 54 9.50 0.87 10.27
C LEU A 54 8.31 0.26 9.56
N THR A 55 7.17 0.29 10.24
CA THR A 55 5.87 -0.05 9.66
C THR A 55 5.08 1.22 9.38
N ARG A 56 4.52 1.35 8.17
CA ARG A 56 3.63 2.48 7.81
C ARG A 56 2.36 1.98 7.15
N ALA A 57 1.23 2.53 7.62
CA ALA A 57 -0.11 2.17 7.16
C ALA A 57 -0.59 3.10 6.05
N TYR A 58 -1.30 2.53 5.07
CA TYR A 58 -1.93 3.22 3.95
C TYR A 58 -3.32 2.67 3.70
N SER A 59 -4.32 3.55 3.71
CA SER A 59 -5.72 3.17 3.46
C SER A 59 -5.92 2.64 2.05
N ILE A 60 -6.75 1.61 1.91
CA ILE A 60 -7.11 1.05 0.61
C ILE A 60 -8.15 1.97 -0.03
N ALA A 61 -7.81 2.53 -1.19
CA ALA A 61 -8.68 3.44 -1.94
C ALA A 61 -9.55 2.72 -2.99
N SER A 62 -9.18 1.50 -3.42
CA SER A 62 -9.97 0.72 -4.37
C SER A 62 -11.22 0.13 -3.71
N GLN A 63 -12.19 -0.26 -4.55
CA GLN A 63 -13.39 -0.96 -4.11
C GLN A 63 -13.07 -2.43 -3.75
N PRO A 64 -13.71 -3.01 -2.71
CA PRO A 64 -13.54 -4.43 -2.35
C PRO A 64 -13.87 -5.43 -3.46
N SER A 65 -14.71 -5.05 -4.43
CA SER A 65 -15.04 -5.88 -5.60
C SER A 65 -13.84 -6.11 -6.54
N ARG A 66 -12.78 -5.28 -6.45
CA ARG A 66 -11.52 -5.47 -7.17
C ARG A 66 -10.53 -6.25 -6.31
N SER A 67 -10.82 -7.53 -6.09
CA SER A 67 -10.07 -8.34 -5.12
C SER A 67 -8.60 -8.59 -5.50
N GLY A 68 -8.23 -8.59 -6.79
CA GLY A 68 -6.86 -8.85 -7.25
C GLY A 68 -5.95 -7.61 -7.38
N VAL A 69 -6.47 -6.41 -7.09
CA VAL A 69 -5.71 -5.16 -7.18
C VAL A 69 -6.12 -4.23 -6.04
N ILE A 70 -5.15 -3.73 -5.28
CA ILE A 70 -5.40 -2.62 -4.35
C ILE A 70 -4.88 -1.32 -4.93
N THR A 71 -5.64 -0.24 -4.73
CA THR A 71 -5.19 1.12 -5.06
C THR A 71 -4.84 1.86 -3.77
N LEU A 72 -3.70 2.52 -3.77
CA LEU A 72 -3.28 3.44 -2.70
C LEU A 72 -3.24 4.86 -3.24
N LEU A 73 -3.67 5.81 -2.41
CA LEU A 73 -3.55 7.24 -2.64
C LEU A 73 -2.79 7.85 -1.47
N PHE A 74 -1.64 8.47 -1.74
CA PHE A 74 -0.80 9.02 -0.69
C PHE A 74 -0.03 10.25 -1.16
N ASN A 75 0.30 11.12 -0.22
CA ASN A 75 1.16 12.27 -0.43
C ASN A 75 2.64 11.91 -0.17
N LEU A 76 3.53 12.56 -0.90
CA LEU A 76 4.97 12.55 -0.69
C LEU A 76 5.29 13.49 0.47
N VAL A 77 5.63 12.93 1.62
CA VAL A 77 6.13 13.68 2.77
C VAL A 77 7.65 13.80 2.67
N SER A 78 8.15 15.04 2.68
CA SER A 78 9.60 15.30 2.69
C SER A 78 10.27 14.65 3.91
N GLY A 79 11.29 13.83 3.68
CA GLY A 79 11.96 13.04 4.73
C GLY A 79 11.12 11.87 5.30
N GLY A 80 9.91 11.64 4.77
CA GLY A 80 9.03 10.56 5.21
C GLY A 80 9.49 9.20 4.64
N PRO A 81 9.91 8.23 5.48
CA PRO A 81 10.43 6.96 5.00
C PRO A 81 9.37 6.13 4.25
N GLY A 82 8.12 6.17 4.72
CA GLY A 82 6.99 5.49 4.09
C GLY A 82 6.63 6.04 2.72
N SER A 83 6.29 7.32 2.68
CA SER A 83 5.87 7.97 1.43
C SER A 83 7.01 7.95 0.43
N GLY A 84 8.25 8.21 0.87
CA GLY A 84 9.44 8.10 0.04
C GLY A 84 9.57 6.70 -0.57
N PHE A 85 9.51 5.63 0.23
CA PHE A 85 9.60 4.26 -0.27
C PHE A 85 8.58 3.98 -1.38
N LEU A 86 7.29 4.23 -1.15
CA LEU A 86 6.25 3.98 -2.16
C LEU A 86 6.36 4.91 -3.37
N PHE A 87 6.88 6.12 -3.22
CA PHE A 87 7.05 7.09 -4.32
C PHE A 87 8.25 6.76 -5.22
N HIS A 88 9.23 5.97 -4.74
CA HIS A 88 10.35 5.53 -5.56
C HIS A 88 10.06 4.26 -6.38
N LEU A 89 8.99 3.52 -6.03
CA LEU A 89 8.57 2.36 -6.79
C LEU A 89 8.26 2.73 -8.25
N LYS A 90 8.57 1.81 -9.16
CA LYS A 90 8.31 1.93 -10.61
C LYS A 90 7.34 0.85 -11.08
N GLU A 91 6.67 1.11 -12.20
CA GLU A 91 5.82 0.11 -12.85
C GLU A 91 6.60 -1.19 -13.13
N GLY A 92 5.98 -2.32 -12.83
CA GLY A 92 6.59 -3.64 -12.93
C GLY A 92 7.43 -4.08 -11.72
N GLU A 93 7.81 -3.17 -10.80
CA GLU A 93 8.54 -3.54 -9.59
C GLU A 93 7.66 -4.30 -8.60
N LYS A 94 8.30 -5.15 -7.78
CA LYS A 94 7.63 -5.94 -6.75
C LYS A 94 7.73 -5.25 -5.39
N THR A 95 6.68 -5.41 -4.58
CA THR A 95 6.62 -4.93 -3.20
C THR A 95 5.87 -5.94 -2.32
N GLN A 96 5.93 -5.74 -1.02
CA GLN A 96 5.26 -6.58 -0.03
C GLN A 96 4.55 -5.73 1.03
N PHE A 97 3.36 -6.13 1.43
CA PHE A 97 2.60 -5.48 2.50
C PHE A 97 1.85 -6.49 3.37
N LYS A 98 1.38 -6.04 4.53
CA LYS A 98 0.56 -6.81 5.47
C LYS A 98 -0.84 -6.19 5.57
N GLY A 99 -1.87 -7.02 5.67
CA GLY A 99 -3.23 -6.54 5.86
C GLY A 99 -4.31 -7.57 5.50
N PRO A 100 -5.56 -7.13 5.30
CA PRO A 100 -6.06 -5.81 5.64
C PRO A 100 -6.23 -5.64 7.16
N ALA A 101 -6.13 -4.40 7.65
CA ALA A 101 -6.29 -4.06 9.06
C ALA A 101 -7.19 -2.82 9.27
N GLY A 102 -7.62 -2.60 10.50
CA GLY A 102 -8.42 -1.44 10.89
C GLY A 102 -9.91 -1.73 11.08
N HIS A 103 -10.57 -0.84 11.83
CA HIS A 103 -11.99 -0.95 12.23
C HIS A 103 -12.86 0.22 11.79
N PHE A 104 -12.34 1.10 10.92
CA PHE A 104 -13.08 2.23 10.36
C PHE A 104 -13.95 1.76 9.18
N TYR A 105 -15.07 1.09 9.48
CA TYR A 105 -16.04 0.64 8.47
C TYR A 105 -17.46 0.85 8.97
N LEU A 106 -18.40 1.00 8.03
CA LEU A 106 -19.83 1.17 8.31
C LEU A 106 -20.41 -0.08 9.00
N ARG A 107 -21.31 0.14 9.98
CA ARG A 107 -22.00 -0.91 10.75
C ARG A 107 -23.46 -0.99 10.39
#